data_AF-A0AAU4YWX9-F1
#
_entry.id   AF-A0AAU4YWX9-F1
#
_cell.length_a   1.000
_cell.length_b   1.000
_cell.length_c   1.000
_cell.angle_alpha   90.00
_cell.angle_beta   90.00
_cell.angle_gamma   90.00
#
_symmetry.space_group_name_H-M   'P 1'
#
loop_
_entity.id
_entity.type
_entity.pdbx_description
1 polymer ?
#
loop_
_entity_poly.entity_id
_entity_poly.type
_entity_poly.pdbx_seq_one_letter_code
_entity_poly.pdbx_strand_id
1 'polypeptide(L)'
;MTLTAETAPSRGTTAGTVRAELLDCVQSNLAVLADRFHGPDTHLALGATVRFAPRPGPHELPTVEPEAEHQLAAIADIGLVERLRRHDVPPTELAALAAAHGPLYVMADTYDMPWLPYHRQRHMQHSYLVAAEGDRALVSDAYHSHTPWGLASPGEWVLDWAELPQSSLVMVLERAAAGAPDVGPAGEYGDVDAYAAAYADHPDRFAALDQLTTETWLLARSRRLHAEFLAATGRTPAPGTDDHLKRLDRLAEQAFLAMRRVQRGRPEPARLTADLTDALHADRALFDAPRNPLRETVTETVADILGIDTAAVLAAPSLTAVPGFNSFQVVEIVEALEERLGIEFAAEDLLPENLHRIDDLCRLVQSAQAR
;
A
#
# COMPACT_ATOMS: atom_id res chain seq x y z
N MET A 1 -27.23 2.58 -23.10
CA MET A 1 -27.84 3.59 -22.23
C MET A 1 -27.33 3.30 -20.83
N THR A 2 -26.22 3.92 -20.44
CA THR A 2 -25.55 3.63 -19.16
C THR A 2 -26.28 4.45 -18.11
N LEU A 3 -27.12 3.79 -17.31
CA LEU A 3 -27.62 4.37 -16.07
C LEU A 3 -26.41 4.49 -15.14
N THR A 4 -25.81 5.67 -15.04
CA THR A 4 -24.93 5.99 -13.91
C THR A 4 -25.79 5.86 -12.66
N ALA A 5 -25.55 4.82 -11.86
CA ALA A 5 -26.14 4.72 -10.54
C ALA A 5 -25.73 5.98 -9.78
N GLU A 6 -26.72 6.75 -9.32
CA GLU A 6 -26.49 7.98 -8.59
C GLU A 6 -25.93 7.61 -7.22
N THR A 7 -24.62 7.74 -7.05
CA THR A 7 -23.92 7.48 -5.79
C THR A 7 -24.42 8.46 -4.73
N ALA A 8 -24.63 7.99 -3.50
CA ALA A 8 -25.02 8.86 -2.39
C ALA A 8 -24.03 10.04 -2.22
N PRO A 9 -24.50 11.27 -1.95
CA PRO A 9 -23.63 12.42 -1.79
C PRO A 9 -22.74 12.28 -0.53
N SER A 10 -21.43 12.48 -0.70
CA SER A 10 -20.44 12.44 0.38
C SER A 10 -20.38 13.77 1.15
N ARG A 11 -20.10 13.71 2.46
CA ARG A 11 -19.87 14.89 3.33
C ARG A 11 -18.45 15.47 3.23
N GLY A 12 -17.52 14.82 2.52
CA GLY A 12 -16.09 15.13 2.51
C GLY A 12 -15.25 13.98 3.09
N THR A 13 -13.93 14.16 3.20
CA THR A 13 -13.00 13.07 3.54
C THR A 13 -12.28 13.35 4.87
N THR A 14 -12.39 12.43 5.84
CA THR A 14 -11.55 12.39 7.05
C THR A 14 -10.27 11.55 6.88
N ALA A 15 -10.16 10.81 5.77
CA ALA A 15 -9.02 9.94 5.42
C ALA A 15 -7.77 10.68 4.93
N GLY A 16 -7.58 11.96 5.29
CA GLY A 16 -6.57 12.85 4.68
C GLY A 16 -5.10 12.42 4.80
N THR A 17 -4.79 11.38 5.59
CA THR A 17 -3.43 10.82 5.74
C THR A 17 -3.24 9.48 5.04
N VAL A 18 -4.31 8.79 4.63
CA VAL A 18 -4.23 7.43 4.08
C VAL A 18 -3.98 7.49 2.57
N ARG A 19 -2.96 6.77 2.12
CA ARG A 19 -2.62 6.62 0.69
C ARG A 19 -3.51 5.56 0.04
N ALA A 20 -4.80 5.88 -0.06
CA ALA A 20 -5.87 4.99 -0.50
C ALA A 20 -5.59 4.31 -1.86
N GLU A 21 -4.88 4.99 -2.76
CA GLU A 21 -4.49 4.49 -4.08
C GLU A 21 -3.52 3.29 -4.03
N LEU A 22 -2.88 3.06 -2.88
CA LEU A 22 -1.92 1.97 -2.63
C LEU A 22 -2.56 0.74 -1.97
N LEU A 23 -3.82 0.81 -1.57
CA LEU A 23 -4.45 -0.17 -0.68
C LEU A 23 -5.63 -0.87 -1.37
N ASP A 24 -5.83 -2.15 -1.12
CA ASP A 24 -7.02 -2.85 -1.63
C ASP A 24 -8.28 -2.53 -0.79
N CYS A 25 -9.40 -3.19 -1.12
CA CYS A 25 -10.69 -2.96 -0.46
C CYS A 25 -10.75 -3.45 0.99
N VAL A 26 -9.80 -4.27 1.46
CA VAL A 26 -9.71 -4.75 2.84
C VAL A 26 -8.73 -3.86 3.62
N GLN A 27 -7.59 -3.54 3.01
CA GLN A 27 -6.53 -2.74 3.62
C GLN A 27 -6.91 -1.28 3.85
N SER A 28 -7.66 -0.67 2.93
CA SER A 28 -7.94 0.78 2.95
C SER A 28 -8.59 1.28 4.25
N ASN A 29 -9.54 0.52 4.81
CA ASN A 29 -10.22 0.93 6.04
C ASN A 29 -9.47 0.50 7.32
N LEU A 30 -8.64 -0.56 7.24
CA LEU A 30 -7.66 -0.85 8.30
C LEU A 30 -6.63 0.27 8.42
N ALA A 31 -6.18 0.82 7.30
CA ALA A 31 -5.24 1.93 7.25
C ALA A 31 -5.76 3.18 7.96
N VAL A 32 -7.04 3.52 7.79
CA VAL A 32 -7.68 4.64 8.51
C VAL A 32 -7.61 4.44 10.02
N LEU A 33 -7.85 3.21 10.50
CA LEU A 33 -7.79 2.90 11.93
C LEU A 33 -6.35 2.94 12.46
N ALA A 34 -5.39 2.38 11.72
CA ALA A 34 -3.98 2.43 12.08
C ALA A 34 -3.48 3.87 12.21
N ASP A 35 -3.74 4.69 11.20
CA ASP A 35 -3.30 6.09 11.19
C ASP A 35 -3.97 6.91 12.29
N ARG A 36 -5.26 6.66 12.56
CA ARG A 36 -5.99 7.32 13.64
C ARG A 36 -5.39 6.99 15.01
N PHE A 37 -4.95 5.75 15.24
CA PHE A 37 -4.47 5.31 16.55
C PHE A 37 -2.98 5.57 16.80
N HIS A 38 -2.16 5.55 15.75
CA HIS A 38 -0.69 5.59 15.90
C HIS A 38 -0.03 6.74 15.13
N GLY A 39 -0.78 7.50 14.33
CA GLY A 39 -0.30 8.65 13.58
C GLY A 39 -0.15 8.36 12.07
N PRO A 40 0.06 9.41 11.26
CA PRO A 40 0.10 9.31 9.81
C PRO A 40 1.14 8.28 9.33
N ASP A 41 0.88 7.68 8.16
CA ASP A 41 1.75 6.70 7.49
C ASP A 41 1.97 5.37 8.27
N THR A 42 1.35 5.16 9.44
CA THR A 42 1.41 3.86 10.15
C THR A 42 0.92 2.73 9.25
N HIS A 43 -0.11 2.99 8.44
CA HIS A 43 -0.66 2.02 7.50
C HIS A 43 0.34 1.47 6.48
N LEU A 44 1.46 2.16 6.22
CA LEU A 44 2.47 1.68 5.27
C LEU A 44 3.08 0.35 5.72
N ALA A 45 3.03 -0.01 7.01
CA ALA A 45 3.42 -1.32 7.50
C ALA A 45 2.61 -2.49 6.89
N LEU A 46 1.42 -2.26 6.31
CA LEU A 46 0.72 -3.25 5.47
C LEU A 46 1.51 -3.64 4.22
N GLY A 47 2.45 -2.78 3.80
CA GLY A 47 3.40 -3.00 2.73
C GLY A 47 4.67 -3.72 3.13
N ALA A 48 4.85 -4.12 4.39
CA ALA A 48 6.12 -4.70 4.86
C ALA A 48 6.55 -5.91 4.02
N THR A 49 5.61 -6.75 3.61
CA THR A 49 5.90 -7.92 2.78
C THR A 49 5.52 -7.69 1.33
N VAL A 50 6.51 -7.73 0.41
CA VAL A 50 6.22 -7.87 -1.01
C VAL A 50 5.81 -9.32 -1.29
N ARG A 51 4.50 -9.53 -1.49
CA ARG A 51 3.94 -10.86 -1.68
C ARG A 51 3.69 -11.18 -3.15
N PHE A 52 4.23 -12.31 -3.57
CA PHE A 52 3.84 -13.06 -4.76
C PHE A 52 3.65 -14.52 -4.35
N ALA A 53 2.45 -14.85 -3.87
CA ALA A 53 2.12 -16.21 -3.43
C ALA A 53 0.85 -16.67 -4.16
N PRO A 54 0.95 -17.00 -5.46
CA PRO A 54 -0.23 -17.41 -6.23
C PRO A 54 -0.89 -18.65 -5.63
N ARG A 55 -2.21 -18.63 -5.53
CA ARG A 55 -3.05 -19.73 -5.06
C ARG A 55 -4.12 -20.07 -6.09
N PRO A 56 -4.76 -21.25 -6.02
CA PRO A 56 -5.89 -21.56 -6.89
C PRO A 56 -6.98 -20.48 -6.78
N GLY A 57 -7.39 -19.93 -7.92
CA GLY A 57 -8.40 -18.89 -8.04
C GLY A 57 -9.61 -19.34 -8.86
N PRO A 58 -10.46 -18.39 -9.26
CA PRO A 58 -11.61 -18.68 -10.11
C PRO A 58 -11.16 -19.16 -11.50
N HIS A 59 -12.03 -19.90 -12.18
CA HIS A 59 -11.79 -20.37 -13.56
C HIS A 59 -10.50 -21.19 -13.74
N GLU A 60 -10.05 -21.91 -12.71
CA GLU A 60 -8.79 -22.69 -12.74
C GLU A 60 -7.54 -21.82 -12.97
N LEU A 61 -7.66 -20.50 -12.86
CA LEU A 61 -6.55 -19.56 -12.96
C LEU A 61 -5.99 -19.25 -11.58
N PRO A 62 -4.67 -19.14 -11.41
CA PRO A 62 -4.08 -18.76 -10.14
C PRO A 62 -4.33 -17.28 -9.84
N THR A 63 -4.51 -16.94 -8.57
CA THR A 63 -4.70 -15.56 -8.10
C THR A 63 -3.69 -15.18 -7.04
N VAL A 64 -3.25 -13.92 -7.04
CA VAL A 64 -2.44 -13.29 -5.99
C VAL A 64 -3.30 -12.50 -5.01
N GLU A 65 -4.62 -12.42 -5.22
CA GLU A 65 -5.55 -11.83 -4.26
C GLU A 65 -5.46 -12.61 -2.94
N PRO A 66 -5.09 -11.97 -1.82
CA PRO A 66 -5.04 -12.66 -0.54
C PRO A 66 -6.45 -12.96 -0.03
N GLU A 67 -6.61 -14.07 0.69
CA GLU A 67 -7.87 -14.31 1.41
C GLU A 67 -8.08 -13.25 2.49
N ALA A 68 -9.32 -12.82 2.68
CA ALA A 68 -9.65 -11.78 3.66
C ALA A 68 -9.10 -12.11 5.05
N GLU A 69 -9.22 -13.35 5.51
CA GLU A 69 -8.68 -13.80 6.80
C GLU A 69 -7.15 -13.65 6.89
N HIS A 70 -6.43 -13.89 5.80
CA HIS A 70 -4.98 -13.68 5.75
C HIS A 70 -4.62 -12.21 5.87
N GLN A 71 -5.39 -11.32 5.23
CA GLN A 71 -5.19 -9.88 5.37
C GLN A 71 -5.53 -9.39 6.77
N LEU A 72 -6.61 -9.90 7.37
CA LEU A 72 -7.02 -9.58 8.73
C LEU A 72 -6.05 -10.12 9.78
N ALA A 73 -5.27 -11.15 9.48
CA ALA A 73 -4.19 -11.58 10.36
C ALA A 73 -3.06 -10.53 10.46
N ALA A 74 -2.89 -9.67 9.45
CA ALA A 74 -1.88 -8.61 9.43
C ALA A 74 -2.25 -7.36 10.24
N ILE A 75 -3.40 -7.33 10.91
CA ILE A 75 -3.78 -6.18 11.75
C ILE A 75 -2.80 -5.91 12.90
N ALA A 76 -2.11 -6.95 13.38
CA ALA A 76 -1.10 -6.82 14.42
C ALA A 76 0.11 -6.01 13.94
N ASP A 77 0.48 -6.14 12.66
CA ASP A 77 1.62 -5.44 12.04
C ASP A 77 1.42 -3.92 11.99
N ILE A 78 0.16 -3.47 12.03
CA ILE A 78 -0.22 -2.05 12.09
C ILE A 78 -0.69 -1.62 13.50
N GLY A 79 -0.36 -2.42 14.52
CA GLY A 79 -0.64 -2.09 15.92
C GLY A 79 -2.14 -2.11 16.28
N LEU A 80 -2.95 -2.87 15.54
CA LEU A 80 -4.35 -3.08 15.86
C LEU A 80 -4.55 -4.42 16.56
N VAL A 81 -5.50 -4.48 17.49
CA VAL A 81 -5.90 -5.72 18.16
C VAL A 81 -7.39 -5.96 17.99
N GLU A 82 -7.75 -7.20 17.67
CA GLU A 82 -9.13 -7.65 17.63
C GLU A 82 -9.67 -7.86 19.05
N ARG A 83 -10.80 -7.22 19.36
CA ARG A 83 -11.53 -7.42 20.63
C ARG A 83 -12.77 -8.27 20.48
N LEU A 84 -13.43 -8.12 19.35
CA LEU A 84 -14.67 -8.79 19.04
C LEU A 84 -14.71 -9.08 17.55
N ARG A 85 -15.21 -10.28 17.23
CA ARG A 85 -15.55 -10.69 15.89
C ARG A 85 -16.95 -11.30 15.87
N ARG A 86 -17.73 -10.90 14.88
CA ARG A 86 -19.08 -11.39 14.59
C ARG A 86 -19.23 -11.60 13.09
N HIS A 87 -20.03 -12.58 12.72
CA HIS A 87 -20.37 -12.90 11.34
C HIS A 87 -21.88 -12.78 11.14
N ASP A 88 -22.29 -12.57 9.89
CA ASP A 88 -23.70 -12.51 9.49
C ASP A 88 -24.54 -11.53 10.33
N VAL A 89 -23.99 -10.34 10.57
CA VAL A 89 -24.60 -9.32 11.45
C VAL A 89 -25.64 -8.49 10.68
N PRO A 90 -26.91 -8.48 11.10
CA PRO A 90 -27.92 -7.62 10.50
C PRO A 90 -27.75 -6.16 10.91
N PRO A 91 -28.30 -5.20 10.12
CA PRO A 91 -28.07 -3.78 10.39
C PRO A 91 -28.58 -3.30 11.75
N THR A 92 -29.63 -3.91 12.30
CA THR A 92 -30.16 -3.59 13.64
C THR A 92 -29.19 -3.97 14.76
N GLU A 93 -28.48 -5.09 14.62
CA GLU A 93 -27.44 -5.51 15.57
C GLU A 93 -26.17 -4.67 15.37
N LEU A 94 -25.84 -4.31 14.12
CA LEU A 94 -24.71 -3.44 13.80
C LEU A 94 -24.82 -2.08 14.50
N ALA A 95 -26.03 -1.49 14.53
CA ALA A 95 -26.32 -0.26 15.26
C ALA A 95 -26.02 -0.38 16.76
N ALA A 96 -26.45 -1.49 17.37
CA ALA A 96 -26.21 -1.76 18.80
C ALA A 96 -24.72 -1.94 19.10
N LEU A 97 -23.98 -2.65 18.23
CA LEU A 97 -22.54 -2.82 18.35
C LEU A 97 -21.81 -1.48 18.23
N ALA A 98 -22.18 -0.64 17.26
CA ALA A 98 -21.54 0.65 17.05
C ALA A 98 -21.80 1.61 18.23
N ALA A 99 -22.99 1.57 18.81
CA ALA A 99 -23.31 2.33 20.02
C ALA A 99 -22.50 1.86 21.25
N ALA A 100 -22.22 0.57 21.35
CA ALA A 100 -21.50 -0.01 22.49
C ALA A 100 -19.97 0.14 22.38
N HIS A 101 -19.41 0.05 21.16
CA HIS A 101 -17.97 -0.06 20.94
C HIS A 101 -17.36 1.10 20.14
N GLY A 102 -18.18 2.01 19.60
CA GLY A 102 -17.71 3.07 18.72
C GLY A 102 -17.53 2.58 17.28
N PRO A 103 -16.56 3.13 16.52
CA PRO A 103 -16.33 2.73 15.13
C PRO A 103 -16.04 1.23 14.99
N LEU A 104 -16.71 0.60 14.04
CA LEU A 104 -16.56 -0.81 13.70
C LEU A 104 -15.89 -0.94 12.34
N TYR A 105 -15.05 -1.95 12.19
CA TYR A 105 -14.59 -2.42 10.88
C TYR A 105 -15.58 -3.47 10.37
N VAL A 106 -16.12 -3.28 9.18
CA VAL A 106 -17.20 -4.11 8.63
C VAL A 106 -16.79 -4.60 7.26
N MET A 107 -17.13 -5.85 6.93
CA MET A 107 -17.14 -6.35 5.56
C MET A 107 -18.57 -6.74 5.17
N ALA A 108 -18.94 -6.42 3.93
CA ALA A 108 -20.22 -6.80 3.34
C ALA A 108 -20.09 -6.89 1.81
N ASP A 109 -21.19 -7.22 1.14
CA ASP A 109 -21.26 -7.29 -0.32
C ASP A 109 -21.41 -5.90 -0.95
N THR A 110 -20.50 -5.54 -1.85
CA THR A 110 -20.54 -4.27 -2.61
C THR A 110 -21.79 -4.11 -3.48
N TYR A 111 -22.46 -5.21 -3.83
CA TYR A 111 -23.71 -5.16 -4.58
C TYR A 111 -24.78 -4.33 -3.87
N ASP A 112 -24.76 -4.32 -2.53
CA ASP A 112 -25.74 -3.67 -1.66
C ASP A 112 -25.23 -2.36 -1.06
N MET A 113 -24.08 -1.83 -1.50
CA MET A 113 -23.47 -0.60 -0.95
C MET A 113 -23.73 0.63 -1.83
N PRO A 114 -24.75 1.47 -1.55
CA PRO A 114 -25.18 2.55 -2.44
C PRO A 114 -24.16 3.69 -2.64
N TRP A 115 -23.10 3.74 -1.83
CA TRP A 115 -22.01 4.71 -1.96
C TRP A 115 -20.86 4.25 -2.87
N LEU A 116 -20.92 3.01 -3.39
CA LEU A 116 -19.91 2.48 -4.30
C LEU A 116 -20.44 2.35 -5.73
N PRO A 117 -19.57 2.46 -6.75
CA PRO A 117 -19.95 2.26 -8.15
C PRO A 117 -20.32 0.79 -8.47
N TYR A 118 -20.05 -0.14 -7.56
CA TYR A 118 -20.43 -1.55 -7.67
C TYR A 118 -21.90 -1.82 -7.31
N HIS A 119 -22.60 -0.87 -6.70
CA HIS A 119 -23.98 -1.03 -6.26
C HIS A 119 -24.87 -1.52 -7.40
N ARG A 120 -25.48 -2.69 -7.20
CA ARG A 120 -26.32 -3.42 -8.18
C ARG A 120 -25.60 -3.82 -9.47
N GLN A 121 -24.28 -3.78 -9.51
CA GLN A 121 -23.46 -4.13 -10.67
C GLN A 121 -22.67 -5.42 -10.48
N ARG A 122 -22.03 -5.62 -9.32
CA ARG A 122 -21.14 -6.75 -9.06
C ARG A 122 -21.17 -7.16 -7.60
N HIS A 123 -21.19 -8.46 -7.36
CA HIS A 123 -20.98 -9.04 -6.03
C HIS A 123 -19.48 -9.15 -5.75
N MET A 124 -19.07 -8.61 -4.60
CA MET A 124 -17.68 -8.66 -4.12
C MET A 124 -17.63 -8.28 -2.65
N GLN A 125 -16.77 -8.94 -1.86
CA GLN A 125 -16.52 -8.54 -0.48
C GLN A 125 -15.75 -7.22 -0.43
N HIS A 126 -16.14 -6.34 0.48
CA HIS A 126 -15.52 -5.02 0.63
C HIS A 126 -15.64 -4.53 2.04
N SER A 127 -14.59 -3.86 2.52
CA SER A 127 -14.57 -3.31 3.86
C SER A 127 -15.06 -1.86 3.91
N TYR A 128 -15.60 -1.45 5.04
CA TYR A 128 -15.86 -0.05 5.36
C TYR A 128 -15.82 0.14 6.88
N LEU A 129 -15.74 1.39 7.34
CA LEU A 129 -15.93 1.73 8.74
C LEU A 129 -17.35 2.24 8.96
N VAL A 130 -17.95 1.88 10.10
CA VAL A 130 -19.23 2.44 10.52
C VAL A 130 -19.22 2.86 11.98
N ALA A 131 -19.77 4.03 12.28
CA ALA A 131 -19.98 4.52 13.64
C ALA A 131 -21.41 5.05 13.80
N ALA A 132 -21.86 5.21 15.05
CA ALA A 132 -23.13 5.87 15.32
C ALA A 132 -22.99 7.40 15.20
N GLU A 133 -23.87 8.04 14.43
CA GLU A 133 -24.09 9.48 14.41
C GLU A 133 -25.54 9.75 14.79
N GLY A 134 -25.80 9.94 16.09
CA GLY A 134 -27.16 10.03 16.61
C GLY A 134 -27.91 8.71 16.43
N ASP A 135 -29.05 8.75 15.72
CA ASP A 135 -29.86 7.60 15.35
C ASP A 135 -29.52 7.02 13.96
N ARG A 136 -28.48 7.55 13.30
CA ARG A 136 -28.06 7.16 11.96
C ARG A 136 -26.66 6.53 11.96
N ALA A 137 -26.29 5.91 10.86
CA ALA A 137 -24.97 5.36 10.62
C ALA A 137 -24.09 6.39 9.91
N LEU A 138 -22.91 6.66 10.44
CA LEU A 138 -21.82 7.32 9.73
C LEU A 138 -20.94 6.23 9.11
N VAL A 139 -21.02 6.09 7.79
CA VAL A 139 -20.15 5.23 6.98
C VAL A 139 -18.94 6.02 6.54
N SER A 140 -17.74 5.51 6.78
CA SER A 140 -16.49 6.02 6.21
C SER A 140 -15.88 4.92 5.36
N ASP A 141 -15.52 5.24 4.12
CA ASP A 141 -14.87 4.29 3.20
C ASP A 141 -13.67 4.98 2.56
N ALA A 142 -12.48 4.43 2.77
CA ALA A 142 -11.23 4.94 2.22
C ALA A 142 -10.82 4.26 0.91
N TYR A 143 -11.70 3.46 0.29
CA TYR A 143 -11.36 2.78 -0.95
C TYR A 143 -11.25 3.74 -2.14
N HIS A 144 -10.16 3.60 -2.91
CA HIS A 144 -9.93 4.34 -4.15
C HIS A 144 -9.72 3.39 -5.34
N SER A 145 -10.63 3.44 -6.31
CA SER A 145 -10.52 2.64 -7.53
C SER A 145 -11.30 3.19 -8.71
N HIS A 146 -10.69 3.15 -9.90
CA HIS A 146 -11.40 3.39 -11.16
C HIS A 146 -12.04 2.10 -11.63
N THR A 147 -13.36 2.09 -11.72
CA THR A 147 -14.13 0.91 -12.17
C THR A 147 -14.81 1.19 -13.50
N PRO A 148 -15.29 0.16 -14.22
CA PRO A 148 -16.11 0.35 -15.42
C PRO A 148 -17.43 1.11 -15.17
N TRP A 149 -17.87 1.21 -13.92
CA TRP A 149 -19.14 1.83 -13.53
C TRP A 149 -19.01 3.22 -12.91
N GLY A 150 -17.78 3.67 -12.65
CA GLY A 150 -17.50 4.94 -12.00
C GLY A 150 -16.26 4.90 -11.11
N LEU A 151 -15.95 6.03 -10.51
CA LEU A 151 -14.87 6.18 -9.55
C LEU A 151 -15.37 5.85 -8.14
N ALA A 152 -14.76 4.87 -7.48
CA ALA A 152 -14.84 4.74 -6.03
C ALA A 152 -13.84 5.73 -5.43
N SER A 153 -14.33 6.68 -4.64
CA SER A 153 -13.53 7.72 -4.00
C SER A 153 -13.67 7.65 -2.49
N PRO A 154 -12.58 7.90 -1.73
CA PRO A 154 -12.66 8.02 -0.28
C PRO A 154 -13.69 9.06 0.17
N GLY A 155 -14.53 8.73 1.15
CA GLY A 155 -15.58 9.62 1.61
C GLY A 155 -16.31 9.17 2.87
N GLU A 156 -17.26 10.01 3.28
CA GLU A 156 -18.16 9.75 4.39
C GLU A 156 -19.61 9.98 4.00
N TRP A 157 -20.49 9.10 4.46
CA TRP A 157 -21.92 9.11 4.16
C TRP A 157 -22.70 8.89 5.45
N VAL A 158 -23.86 9.55 5.55
CA VAL A 158 -24.76 9.36 6.67
C VAL A 158 -26.06 8.78 6.17
N LEU A 159 -26.29 7.55 6.60
CA LEU A 159 -27.32 6.65 6.10
C LEU A 159 -28.19 6.18 7.26
N ASP A 160 -29.42 5.79 6.97
CA ASP A 160 -30.22 5.08 7.95
C ASP A 160 -29.61 3.69 8.14
N TRP A 161 -29.65 3.17 9.38
CA TRP A 161 -29.13 1.82 9.65
C TRP A 161 -29.78 0.76 8.75
N ALA A 162 -31.06 0.93 8.40
CA ALA A 162 -31.77 0.01 7.51
C ALA A 162 -31.29 0.04 6.04
N GLU A 163 -30.51 1.05 5.64
CA GLU A 163 -29.91 1.16 4.31
C GLU A 163 -28.55 0.43 4.22
N LEU A 164 -27.97 0.00 5.35
CA LEU A 164 -26.71 -0.73 5.35
C LEU A 164 -26.91 -2.18 4.90
N PRO A 165 -25.93 -2.76 4.20
CA PRO A 165 -25.99 -4.15 3.76
C PRO A 165 -25.90 -5.12 4.95
N GLN A 166 -26.35 -6.35 4.74
CA GLN A 166 -26.05 -7.47 5.64
C GLN A 166 -24.52 -7.62 5.76
N SER A 167 -23.99 -7.57 6.97
CA SER A 167 -22.56 -7.64 7.20
C SER A 167 -22.11 -9.10 7.27
N SER A 168 -21.16 -9.50 6.42
CA SER A 168 -20.54 -10.83 6.46
C SER A 168 -19.57 -10.96 7.64
N LEU A 169 -18.94 -9.86 8.02
CA LEU A 169 -18.00 -9.76 9.14
C LEU A 169 -18.09 -8.39 9.80
N VAL A 170 -18.05 -8.37 11.13
CA VAL A 170 -17.93 -7.15 11.95
C VAL A 170 -16.83 -7.38 12.97
N MET A 171 -15.91 -6.41 13.07
CA MET A 171 -14.81 -6.42 14.02
C MET A 171 -14.78 -5.15 14.85
N VAL A 172 -14.52 -5.31 16.14
CA VAL A 172 -14.10 -4.21 17.02
C VAL A 172 -12.59 -4.26 17.11
N LEU A 173 -11.95 -3.23 16.56
CA LEU A 173 -10.50 -3.09 16.54
C LEU A 173 -10.08 -1.96 17.48
N GLU A 174 -9.08 -2.24 18.30
CA GLU A 174 -8.51 -1.27 19.23
C GLU A 174 -7.02 -1.06 18.97
N ARG A 175 -6.49 0.03 19.53
CA ARG A 175 -5.05 0.28 19.62
C ARG A 175 -4.37 -0.78 20.48
N ALA A 176 -3.31 -1.41 19.96
CA ALA A 176 -2.43 -2.27 20.74
C ALA A 176 -1.75 -1.46 21.87
N ALA A 177 -1.72 -2.02 23.09
CA ALA A 177 -1.10 -1.35 24.24
C ALA A 177 0.41 -1.09 24.06
N ALA A 178 1.09 -1.94 23.29
CA ALA A 178 2.51 -1.81 22.98
C ALA A 178 2.82 -0.78 21.86
N GLY A 179 1.79 -0.20 21.22
CA GLY A 179 1.96 0.62 20.01
C GLY A 179 2.02 -0.21 18.72
N ALA A 180 2.32 0.44 17.61
CA ALA A 180 2.60 -0.24 16.34
C ALA A 180 3.98 -0.93 16.41
N PRO A 181 4.09 -2.21 16.00
CA PRO A 181 5.35 -2.92 16.03
C PRO A 181 6.33 -2.38 14.97
N ASP A 182 7.62 -2.54 15.24
CA ASP A 182 8.67 -2.36 14.23
C ASP A 182 8.71 -3.60 13.33
N VAL A 183 8.06 -3.53 12.18
CA VAL A 183 8.05 -4.62 11.18
C VAL A 183 9.19 -4.42 10.19
N GLY A 184 9.94 -5.49 9.92
CA GLY A 184 10.96 -5.50 8.88
C GLY A 184 10.37 -5.88 7.51
N PRO A 185 10.94 -5.41 6.39
CA PRO A 185 10.54 -5.87 5.08
C PRO A 185 10.84 -7.34 4.88
N ALA A 186 9.96 -8.00 4.15
CA ALA A 186 10.11 -9.39 3.73
C ALA A 186 9.68 -9.55 2.26
N GLY A 187 10.16 -10.61 1.63
CA GLY A 187 9.78 -10.99 0.27
C GLY A 187 9.25 -12.42 0.23
N GLU A 188 8.10 -12.61 -0.40
CA GLU A 188 7.54 -13.93 -0.72
C GLU A 188 7.46 -14.07 -2.24
N TYR A 189 8.23 -14.99 -2.82
CA TYR A 189 8.35 -15.16 -4.27
C TYR A 189 7.98 -16.59 -4.67
N GLY A 190 6.76 -16.76 -5.17
CA GLY A 190 6.24 -17.99 -5.75
C GLY A 190 6.74 -18.26 -7.17
N ASP A 191 6.20 -19.31 -7.79
CA ASP A 191 6.59 -19.75 -9.13
C ASP A 191 5.98 -18.85 -10.22
N VAL A 192 6.80 -17.90 -10.71
CA VAL A 192 6.41 -16.92 -11.73
C VAL A 192 6.10 -17.57 -13.07
N ASP A 193 6.87 -18.60 -13.45
CA ASP A 193 6.75 -19.23 -14.77
C ASP A 193 5.47 -20.07 -14.84
N ALA A 194 5.18 -20.85 -13.80
CA ALA A 194 3.93 -21.59 -13.70
C ALA A 194 2.70 -20.66 -13.66
N TYR A 195 2.80 -19.55 -12.92
CA TYR A 195 1.75 -18.53 -12.87
C TYR A 195 1.45 -17.95 -14.25
N ALA A 196 2.48 -17.49 -14.97
CA ALA A 196 2.30 -16.88 -16.28
C ALA A 196 1.83 -17.88 -17.35
N ALA A 197 2.32 -19.12 -17.29
CA ALA A 197 1.89 -20.20 -18.19
C ALA A 197 0.39 -20.49 -18.04
N ALA A 198 -0.13 -20.52 -16.80
CA ALA A 198 -1.57 -20.71 -16.57
C ALA A 198 -2.43 -19.66 -17.30
N TYR A 199 -2.01 -18.40 -17.29
CA TYR A 199 -2.67 -17.33 -18.04
C TYR A 199 -2.44 -17.39 -19.54
N ALA A 200 -1.26 -17.80 -20.00
CA ALA A 200 -0.94 -17.88 -21.43
C ALA A 200 -1.69 -19.03 -22.13
N ASP A 201 -1.80 -20.18 -21.45
CA ASP A 201 -2.31 -21.43 -22.03
C ASP A 201 -3.81 -21.63 -21.80
N HIS A 202 -4.46 -20.76 -21.01
CA HIS A 202 -5.88 -20.89 -20.71
C HIS A 202 -6.74 -20.85 -22.00
N PRO A 203 -7.65 -21.82 -22.20
CA PRO A 203 -8.42 -21.95 -23.45
C PRO A 203 -9.43 -20.81 -23.63
N ASP A 204 -10.03 -20.32 -22.54
CA ASP A 204 -10.87 -19.12 -22.57
C ASP A 204 -9.99 -17.88 -22.37
N ARG A 205 -9.61 -17.25 -23.48
CA ARG A 205 -8.78 -16.03 -23.46
C ARG A 205 -9.48 -14.85 -22.80
N PHE A 206 -10.81 -14.76 -22.88
CA PHE A 206 -11.52 -13.65 -22.25
C PHE A 206 -11.48 -13.79 -20.73
N ALA A 207 -11.80 -14.98 -20.20
CA ALA A 207 -11.71 -15.25 -18.77
C ALA A 207 -10.28 -15.03 -18.23
N ALA A 208 -9.27 -15.46 -18.97
CA ALA A 208 -7.87 -15.26 -18.60
C ALA A 208 -7.51 -13.77 -18.50
N LEU A 209 -7.88 -12.95 -19.49
CA LEU A 209 -7.56 -11.53 -19.51
C LEU A 209 -8.40 -10.71 -18.52
N ASP A 210 -9.65 -11.11 -18.27
CA ASP A 210 -10.53 -10.50 -17.26
C ASP A 210 -9.94 -10.68 -15.86
N GLN A 211 -9.54 -11.92 -15.52
CA GLN A 211 -8.85 -12.17 -14.26
C GLN A 211 -7.49 -11.46 -14.21
N LEU A 212 -6.66 -11.55 -15.26
CA LEU A 212 -5.34 -10.93 -15.31
C LEU A 212 -5.38 -9.41 -15.14
N THR A 213 -6.47 -8.76 -15.54
CA THR A 213 -6.70 -7.32 -15.28
C THR A 213 -6.75 -7.03 -13.78
N THR A 214 -7.42 -7.89 -13.00
CA THR A 214 -7.47 -7.77 -11.54
C THR A 214 -6.12 -8.07 -10.92
N GLU A 215 -5.46 -9.14 -11.37
CA GLU A 215 -4.16 -9.56 -10.85
C GLU A 215 -3.07 -8.50 -11.05
N THR A 216 -2.93 -7.98 -12.28
CA THR A 216 -1.91 -6.95 -12.58
C THR A 216 -2.12 -5.66 -11.80
N TRP A 217 -3.39 -5.32 -11.51
CA TRP A 217 -3.72 -4.20 -10.64
C TRP A 217 -3.31 -4.45 -9.17
N LEU A 218 -3.62 -5.64 -8.63
CA LEU A 218 -3.21 -6.03 -7.27
C LEU A 218 -1.67 -6.05 -7.14
N LEU A 219 -0.99 -6.63 -8.12
CA LEU A 219 0.47 -6.68 -8.19
C LEU A 219 1.06 -5.27 -8.19
N ALA A 220 0.67 -4.41 -9.14
CA ALA A 220 1.19 -3.05 -9.23
C ALA A 220 1.01 -2.29 -7.90
N ARG A 221 -0.18 -2.37 -7.32
CA ARG A 221 -0.54 -1.72 -6.06
C ARG A 221 0.30 -2.21 -4.88
N SER A 222 0.44 -3.52 -4.70
CA SER A 222 1.21 -4.08 -3.59
C SER A 222 2.70 -3.72 -3.67
N ARG A 223 3.28 -3.62 -4.87
CA ARG A 223 4.68 -3.20 -5.05
C ARG A 223 4.88 -1.73 -4.77
N ARG A 224 3.93 -0.86 -5.15
CA ARG A 224 3.98 0.55 -4.77
C ARG A 224 3.87 0.73 -3.26
N LEU A 225 2.94 0.02 -2.61
CA LEU A 225 2.81 0.03 -1.15
C LEU A 225 4.11 -0.42 -0.47
N HIS A 226 4.75 -1.48 -0.96
CA HIS A 226 6.04 -1.93 -0.44
C HIS A 226 7.16 -0.90 -0.66
N ALA A 227 7.23 -0.25 -1.82
CA ALA A 227 8.21 0.80 -2.08
C ALA A 227 8.04 2.00 -1.13
N GLU A 228 6.80 2.40 -0.84
CA GLU A 228 6.51 3.47 0.13
C GLU A 228 6.85 3.06 1.57
N PHE A 229 6.60 1.80 1.93
CA PHE A 229 7.03 1.24 3.20
C PHE A 229 8.57 1.29 3.36
N LEU A 230 9.31 0.90 2.31
CA LEU A 230 10.78 0.97 2.32
C LEU A 230 11.24 2.42 2.50
N ALA A 231 10.65 3.36 1.77
CA ALA A 231 10.99 4.78 1.89
C ALA A 231 10.71 5.33 3.31
N ALA A 232 9.55 5.00 3.88
CA ALA A 232 9.15 5.42 5.23
C ALA A 232 10.04 4.83 6.34
N THR A 233 10.59 3.64 6.12
CA THR A 233 11.56 3.00 7.04
C THR A 233 13.02 3.39 6.75
N GLY A 234 13.25 4.38 5.89
CA GLY A 234 14.58 4.90 5.59
C GLY A 234 15.40 4.08 4.61
N ARG A 235 14.83 3.00 4.09
CA ARG A 235 15.48 2.17 3.09
C ARG A 235 15.35 2.84 1.74
N THR A 236 16.47 2.96 1.05
CA THR A 236 16.47 3.45 -0.32
C THR A 236 16.11 2.32 -1.28
N PRO A 237 15.04 2.48 -2.09
CA PRO A 237 14.73 1.53 -3.14
C PRO A 237 15.91 1.33 -4.08
N ALA A 238 16.05 0.12 -4.62
CA ALA A 238 17.11 -0.17 -5.58
C ALA A 238 17.02 0.78 -6.80
N PRO A 239 18.16 1.10 -7.46
CA PRO A 239 18.14 1.82 -8.72
C PRO A 239 17.22 1.12 -9.73
N GLY A 240 16.29 1.88 -10.30
CA GLY A 240 15.30 1.36 -11.26
C GLY A 240 13.97 0.94 -10.66
N THR A 241 13.76 1.02 -9.33
CA THR A 241 12.45 0.74 -8.71
C THR A 241 11.34 1.61 -9.32
N ASP A 242 11.54 2.91 -9.51
CA ASP A 242 10.53 3.80 -10.11
C ASP A 242 10.13 3.38 -11.52
N ASP A 243 11.10 2.97 -12.33
CA ASP A 243 10.84 2.51 -13.70
C ASP A 243 10.14 1.16 -13.72
N HIS A 244 10.45 0.32 -12.74
CA HIS A 244 9.75 -0.95 -12.50
C HIS A 244 8.30 -0.75 -12.08
N LEU A 245 8.02 0.18 -11.15
CA LEU A 245 6.65 0.51 -10.76
C LEU A 245 5.84 1.05 -11.95
N LYS A 246 6.42 1.97 -12.74
CA LYS A 246 5.80 2.45 -14.00
C LYS A 246 5.61 1.33 -15.03
N ARG A 247 6.45 0.30 -15.03
CA ARG A 247 6.28 -0.88 -15.89
C ARG A 247 5.07 -1.71 -15.46
N LEU A 248 4.91 -1.95 -14.16
CA LEU A 248 3.75 -2.67 -13.61
C LEU A 248 2.43 -1.93 -13.91
N ASP A 249 2.43 -0.60 -13.81
CA ASP A 249 1.26 0.22 -14.13
C ASP A 249 0.83 0.07 -15.59
N ARG A 250 1.81 0.12 -16.51
CA ARG A 250 1.56 -0.13 -17.93
C ARG A 250 1.06 -1.54 -18.20
N LEU A 251 1.54 -2.54 -17.47
CA LEU A 251 1.04 -3.91 -17.60
C LEU A 251 -0.44 -4.02 -17.19
N ALA A 252 -0.85 -3.33 -16.12
CA ALA A 252 -2.26 -3.28 -15.72
C ALA A 252 -3.15 -2.61 -16.79
N GLU A 253 -2.71 -1.49 -17.36
CA GLU A 253 -3.40 -0.83 -18.48
C GLU A 253 -3.47 -1.74 -19.72
N GLN A 254 -2.38 -2.41 -20.06
CA GLN A 254 -2.29 -3.32 -21.20
C GLN A 254 -3.21 -4.54 -21.03
N ALA A 255 -3.29 -5.11 -19.82
CA ALA A 255 -4.19 -6.22 -19.51
C ALA A 255 -5.66 -5.82 -19.72
N PHE A 256 -6.05 -4.65 -19.20
CA PHE A 256 -7.41 -4.12 -19.42
C PHE A 256 -7.71 -3.87 -20.90
N LEU A 257 -6.76 -3.28 -21.64
CA LEU A 257 -6.93 -3.06 -23.09
C LEU A 257 -7.02 -4.38 -23.85
N ALA A 258 -6.20 -5.37 -23.51
CA ALA A 258 -6.24 -6.71 -24.10
C ALA A 258 -7.60 -7.38 -23.87
N MET A 259 -8.08 -7.37 -22.63
CA MET A 259 -9.41 -7.88 -22.26
C MET A 259 -10.51 -7.21 -23.10
N ARG A 260 -10.52 -5.87 -23.19
CA ARG A 260 -11.54 -5.14 -23.99
C ARG A 260 -11.45 -5.44 -25.48
N ARG A 261 -10.26 -5.75 -26.01
CA ARG A 261 -10.08 -6.14 -27.41
C ARG A 261 -10.66 -7.52 -27.67
N VAL A 262 -10.30 -8.51 -26.84
CA VAL A 262 -10.80 -9.88 -26.97
C VAL A 262 -12.32 -9.94 -26.80
N GLN A 263 -12.87 -9.19 -25.84
CA GLN A 263 -14.32 -9.04 -25.68
C GLN A 263 -15.04 -8.55 -26.95
N ARG A 264 -14.35 -7.77 -27.79
CA ARG A 264 -14.86 -7.23 -29.05
C ARG A 264 -14.47 -8.08 -30.27
N GLY A 265 -13.99 -9.31 -30.06
CA GLY A 265 -13.57 -10.22 -31.12
C GLY A 265 -12.27 -9.80 -31.85
N ARG A 266 -11.43 -8.97 -31.21
CA ARG A 266 -10.13 -8.55 -31.76
C ARG A 266 -9.00 -9.37 -31.13
N PRO A 267 -7.86 -9.54 -31.83
CA PRO A 267 -6.74 -10.31 -31.31
C PRO A 267 -6.10 -9.64 -30.07
N GLU A 268 -5.65 -10.50 -29.17
CA GLU A 268 -4.85 -10.19 -27.98
C GLU A 268 -3.48 -9.58 -28.40
N PRO A 269 -2.96 -8.57 -27.70
CA PRO A 269 -1.61 -8.08 -27.90
C PRO A 269 -0.56 -9.17 -27.64
N ALA A 270 0.41 -9.28 -28.54
CA ALA A 270 1.55 -10.15 -28.30
C ALA A 270 2.37 -9.65 -27.09
N ARG A 271 2.98 -10.58 -26.36
CA ARG A 271 3.92 -10.36 -25.25
C ARG A 271 3.36 -10.00 -23.87
N LEU A 272 2.05 -9.78 -23.68
CA LEU A 272 1.52 -9.37 -22.36
C LEU A 272 1.99 -10.29 -21.21
N THR A 273 1.86 -11.60 -21.39
CA THR A 273 2.28 -12.59 -20.38
C THR A 273 3.80 -12.67 -20.23
N ALA A 274 4.56 -12.59 -21.32
CA ALA A 274 6.03 -12.56 -21.26
C ALA A 274 6.55 -11.30 -20.54
N ASP A 275 5.98 -10.14 -20.83
CA ASP A 275 6.38 -8.88 -20.22
C ASP A 275 6.00 -8.84 -18.71
N LEU A 276 4.94 -9.56 -18.30
CA LEU A 276 4.59 -9.80 -16.91
C LEU A 276 5.59 -10.75 -16.21
N THR A 277 5.93 -11.87 -16.83
CA THR A 277 6.97 -12.80 -16.34
C THR A 277 8.27 -12.07 -16.05
N ASP A 278 8.76 -11.30 -17.03
CA ASP A 278 9.98 -10.51 -16.90
C ASP A 278 9.88 -9.45 -15.79
N ALA A 279 8.70 -8.89 -15.54
CA ALA A 279 8.51 -7.93 -14.44
C ALA A 279 8.57 -8.63 -13.08
N LEU A 280 7.86 -9.74 -12.91
CA LEU A 280 7.82 -10.47 -11.65
C LEU A 280 9.17 -11.06 -11.26
N HIS A 281 9.97 -11.55 -12.23
CA HIS A 281 11.34 -11.99 -11.96
C HIS A 281 12.25 -10.85 -11.47
N ALA A 282 11.97 -9.60 -11.86
CA ALA A 282 12.75 -8.44 -11.41
C ALA A 282 12.43 -8.01 -9.97
N ASP A 283 11.27 -8.38 -9.40
CA ASP A 283 10.85 -7.98 -8.05
C ASP A 283 11.93 -8.31 -7.02
N ARG A 284 12.48 -9.53 -7.07
CA ARG A 284 13.47 -10.00 -6.09
C ARG A 284 14.73 -9.14 -6.10
N ALA A 285 15.25 -8.81 -7.28
CA ALA A 285 16.46 -8.00 -7.39
C ALA A 285 16.25 -6.57 -6.88
N LEU A 286 15.02 -6.04 -6.97
CA LEU A 286 14.69 -4.67 -6.63
C LEU A 286 14.27 -4.51 -5.15
N PHE A 287 13.59 -5.49 -4.58
CA PHE A 287 12.98 -5.40 -3.25
C PHE A 287 13.69 -6.22 -2.17
N ASP A 288 14.43 -7.29 -2.52
CA ASP A 288 15.35 -7.97 -1.57
C ASP A 288 16.71 -7.27 -1.49
N ALA A 289 16.88 -6.09 -2.10
CA ALA A 289 18.12 -5.35 -2.01
C ALA A 289 18.52 -5.22 -0.53
N PRO A 290 19.72 -5.67 -0.14
CA PRO A 290 20.12 -5.66 1.26
C PRO A 290 20.00 -4.25 1.82
N ARG A 291 19.75 -4.15 3.14
CA ARG A 291 19.92 -2.89 3.88
C ARG A 291 21.21 -2.24 3.39
N ASN A 292 21.17 -0.94 3.14
CA ASN A 292 22.38 -0.19 2.84
C ASN A 292 22.97 0.27 4.18
N PRO A 293 23.83 -0.52 4.85
CA PRO A 293 24.33 -0.21 6.19
C PRO A 293 25.05 1.14 6.22
N LEU A 294 25.58 1.56 5.08
CA LEU A 294 26.19 2.88 4.93
C LEU A 294 25.13 3.99 5.03
N ARG A 295 24.01 3.88 4.31
CA ARG A 295 22.93 4.88 4.40
C ARG A 295 22.33 4.94 5.81
N GLU A 296 22.19 3.80 6.47
CA GLU A 296 21.78 3.72 7.88
C GLU A 296 22.79 4.47 8.76
N THR A 297 24.07 4.16 8.65
CA THR A 297 25.14 4.83 9.42
C THR A 297 25.18 6.34 9.18
N VAL A 298 25.02 6.79 7.92
CA VAL A 298 25.00 8.21 7.55
C VAL A 298 23.79 8.90 8.16
N THR A 299 22.61 8.29 8.05
CA THR A 299 21.36 8.85 8.58
C THR A 299 21.39 8.95 10.11
N GLU A 300 21.85 7.89 10.79
CA GLU A 300 22.03 7.88 12.24
C GLU A 300 22.98 8.99 12.70
N THR A 301 24.12 9.14 12.02
CA THR A 301 25.09 10.19 12.36
C THR A 301 24.50 11.59 12.21
N VAL A 302 23.73 11.83 11.13
CA VAL A 302 23.04 13.12 10.93
C VAL A 302 21.97 13.34 12.01
N ALA A 303 21.17 12.32 12.33
CA ALA A 303 20.14 12.39 13.36
C ALA A 303 20.73 12.70 14.75
N ASP A 304 21.84 12.03 15.09
CA ASP A 304 22.57 12.23 16.35
C ASP A 304 23.09 13.67 16.48
N ILE A 305 23.72 14.21 15.43
CA ILE A 305 24.25 15.59 15.42
C ILE A 305 23.13 16.63 15.48
N LEU A 306 22.02 16.39 14.78
CA LEU A 306 20.89 17.33 14.76
C LEU A 306 19.95 17.18 15.96
N GLY A 307 20.10 16.12 16.75
CA GLY A 307 19.24 15.84 17.90
C GLY A 307 17.79 15.57 17.52
N ILE A 308 17.56 14.93 16.36
CA ILE A 308 16.22 14.58 15.84
C ILE A 308 16.11 13.10 15.52
N ASP A 309 14.90 12.64 15.24
CA ASP A 309 14.65 11.26 14.83
C ASP A 309 15.17 10.98 13.40
N THR A 310 15.67 9.76 13.16
CA THR A 310 16.17 9.34 11.84
C THR A 310 15.08 9.42 10.77
N ALA A 311 13.81 9.14 11.11
CA ALA A 311 12.69 9.28 10.19
C ALA A 311 12.48 10.74 9.75
N ALA A 312 12.72 11.70 10.65
CA ALA A 312 12.64 13.13 10.31
C ALA A 312 13.75 13.57 9.35
N VAL A 313 14.96 13.01 9.48
CA VAL A 313 16.06 13.22 8.53
C VAL A 313 15.68 12.67 7.15
N LEU A 314 15.12 11.46 7.10
CA LEU A 314 14.78 10.75 5.86
C LEU A 314 13.58 11.38 5.12
N ALA A 315 12.63 11.95 5.86
CA ALA A 315 11.48 12.64 5.29
C ALA A 315 11.85 14.00 4.65
N ALA A 316 13.02 14.56 4.98
CA ALA A 316 13.41 15.86 4.48
C ALA A 316 13.91 15.79 3.02
N PRO A 317 13.44 16.70 2.13
CA PRO A 317 13.89 16.72 0.73
C PRO A 317 15.38 17.11 0.57
N SER A 318 15.92 17.78 1.59
CA SER A 318 17.33 18.13 1.78
C SER A 318 17.58 18.39 3.27
N LEU A 319 18.83 18.23 3.70
CA LEU A 319 19.22 18.54 5.07
C LEU A 319 19.02 20.02 5.41
N THR A 320 19.10 20.92 4.42
CA THR A 320 18.79 22.35 4.59
C THR A 320 17.33 22.65 4.94
N ALA A 321 16.42 21.70 4.73
CA ALA A 321 15.02 21.82 5.16
C ALA A 321 14.81 21.34 6.61
N VAL A 322 15.83 20.74 7.23
CA VAL A 322 15.77 20.20 8.58
C VAL A 322 16.07 21.29 9.61
N PRO A 323 15.24 21.47 10.65
CA PRO A 323 15.51 22.43 11.72
C PRO A 323 16.87 22.17 12.37
N GLY A 324 17.66 23.24 12.55
CA GLY A 324 18.99 23.16 13.18
C GLY A 324 20.15 22.91 12.22
N PHE A 325 19.88 22.44 10.99
CA PHE A 325 20.94 22.25 10.01
C PHE A 325 21.52 23.57 9.51
N ASN A 326 22.84 23.75 9.65
CA ASN A 326 23.58 24.88 9.13
C ASN A 326 25.05 24.48 8.87
N SER A 327 25.90 25.42 8.44
CA SER A 327 27.29 25.16 8.06
C SER A 327 28.15 24.56 9.18
N PHE A 328 27.83 24.79 10.45
CA PHE A 328 28.55 24.15 11.57
C PHE A 328 28.22 22.67 11.66
N GLN A 329 26.94 22.31 11.57
CA GLN A 329 26.47 20.92 11.61
C GLN A 329 26.98 20.11 10.42
N VAL A 330 27.19 20.74 9.25
CA VAL A 330 27.83 20.08 8.11
C VAL A 330 29.24 19.60 8.48
N VAL A 331 30.04 20.44 9.14
CA VAL A 331 31.40 20.08 9.58
C VAL A 331 31.33 18.95 10.61
N GLU A 332 30.46 19.05 11.61
CA GLU A 332 30.28 18.02 12.64
C GLU A 332 29.84 16.66 12.04
N ILE A 333 28.95 16.67 11.04
CA ILE A 333 28.53 15.47 10.32
C ILE A 333 29.71 14.84 9.58
N VAL A 334 30.50 15.65 8.87
CA VAL A 334 31.67 15.18 8.12
C VAL A 334 32.69 14.55 9.07
N GLU A 335 33.08 15.26 10.14
CA GLU A 335 34.03 14.78 11.14
C GLU A 335 33.53 13.49 11.82
N ALA A 336 32.25 13.43 12.19
CA ALA A 336 31.66 12.24 12.80
C ALA A 336 31.61 11.04 11.85
N LEU A 337 31.38 11.26 10.55
CA LEU A 337 31.42 10.18 9.55
C LEU A 337 32.84 9.68 9.31
N GLU A 338 33.83 10.57 9.24
CA GLU A 338 35.25 10.20 9.16
C GLU A 338 35.68 9.35 10.35
N GLU A 339 35.36 9.80 11.56
CA GLU A 339 35.66 9.07 12.80
C GLU A 339 34.95 7.72 12.86
N ARG A 340 33.63 7.71 12.62
CA ARG A 340 32.80 6.51 12.78
C ARG A 340 33.13 5.42 11.74
N LEU A 341 33.55 5.81 10.54
CA LEU A 341 33.83 4.88 9.44
C LEU A 341 35.33 4.65 9.22
N GLY A 342 36.20 5.39 9.91
CA GLY A 342 37.65 5.29 9.75
C GLY A 342 38.12 5.69 8.36
N ILE A 343 37.51 6.73 7.79
CA ILE A 343 37.82 7.26 6.45
C ILE A 343 38.26 8.72 6.55
N GLU A 344 38.85 9.24 5.48
CA GLU A 344 39.14 10.67 5.31
C GLU A 344 38.57 11.11 3.97
N PHE A 345 37.71 12.13 3.98
CA PHE A 345 37.17 12.69 2.76
C PHE A 345 38.22 13.58 2.09
N ALA A 346 38.25 13.52 0.76
CA ALA A 346 39.15 14.38 0.03
C ALA A 346 38.62 15.83 0.04
N ALA A 347 39.50 16.79 0.29
CA ALA A 347 39.12 18.19 0.41
C ALA A 347 38.42 18.73 -0.85
N GLU A 348 38.76 18.21 -2.04
CA GLU A 348 38.10 18.54 -3.29
C GLU A 348 36.64 18.04 -3.41
N ASP A 349 36.26 17.04 -2.62
CA ASP A 349 34.93 16.43 -2.65
C ASP A 349 33.97 17.08 -1.62
N LEU A 350 34.49 17.82 -0.64
CA LEU A 350 33.73 18.53 0.41
C LEU A 350 33.09 19.85 -0.10
N LEU A 351 32.33 19.75 -1.18
CA LEU A 351 31.61 20.87 -1.78
C LEU A 351 30.17 20.96 -1.23
N PRO A 352 29.58 22.16 -1.09
CA PRO A 352 28.23 22.33 -0.53
C PRO A 352 27.15 21.47 -1.22
N GLU A 353 27.23 21.34 -2.54
CA GLU A 353 26.33 20.49 -3.33
C GLU A 353 26.37 19.00 -2.95
N ASN A 354 27.47 18.52 -2.37
CA ASN A 354 27.63 17.12 -1.96
C ASN A 354 27.24 16.88 -0.49
N LEU A 355 26.94 17.93 0.28
CA LEU A 355 26.80 17.88 1.74
C LEU A 355 25.37 18.15 2.23
N HIS A 356 24.43 18.37 1.31
CA HIS A 356 23.05 18.75 1.66
C HIS A 356 22.01 17.63 1.51
N ARG A 357 22.43 16.44 1.04
CA ARG A 357 21.53 15.28 0.90
C ARG A 357 22.22 14.02 1.42
N ILE A 358 21.43 13.13 2.03
CA ILE A 358 21.93 11.84 2.53
C ILE A 358 22.56 11.00 1.41
N ASP A 359 21.97 10.98 0.23
CA ASP A 359 22.51 10.23 -0.91
C ASP A 359 23.86 10.76 -1.38
N ASP A 360 24.09 12.07 -1.27
CA ASP A 360 25.34 12.70 -1.67
C ASP A 360 26.45 12.38 -0.66
N LEU A 361 26.13 12.42 0.64
CA LEU A 361 27.02 11.97 1.71
C LEU A 361 27.36 10.48 1.57
N CYS A 362 26.39 9.63 1.22
CA CYS A 362 26.65 8.21 0.95
C CYS A 362 27.64 8.03 -0.22
N ARG A 363 27.49 8.81 -1.29
CA ARG A 363 28.42 8.79 -2.42
C ARG A 363 29.83 9.24 -2.02
N LEU A 364 29.93 10.30 -1.21
CA LEU A 364 31.23 10.75 -0.67
C LEU A 364 31.93 9.64 0.10
N VAL A 365 31.21 8.94 0.98
CA VAL A 365 31.77 7.84 1.76
C VAL A 365 32.25 6.71 0.85
N GLN A 366 31.44 6.33 -0.14
CA GLN A 366 31.82 5.28 -1.09
C GLN A 366 33.08 5.68 -1.88
N SER A 367 33.19 6.94 -2.28
CA SER A 367 34.37 7.47 -2.96
C SER A 367 35.61 7.47 -2.07
N ALA A 368 35.47 7.76 -0.77
CA ALA A 368 36.57 7.70 0.19
C ALA A 368 37.02 6.25 0.47
N GLN A 369 36.08 5.32 0.60
CA GLN A 369 36.38 3.89 0.82
C GLN A 369 37.02 3.17 -0.37
N ALA A 370 36.85 3.72 -1.58
CA ALA A 370 37.43 3.18 -2.81
C ALA A 370 38.87 3.65 -3.06
N ARG A 371 39.38 4.59 -2.25
CA ARG A 371 40.78 5.07 -2.26
C ARG A 371 41.59 4.23 -1.27
#